data_AF-B9E0G6-F1
#
_entry.id   AF-B9E0G6-F1
#
_cell.length_a   1.000
_cell.length_b   1.000
_cell.length_c   1.000
_cell.angle_alpha   90.00
_cell.angle_beta   90.00
_cell.angle_gamma   90.00
#
_symmetry.space_group_name_H-M   'P 1'
#
loop_
_entity.id
_entity.type
_entity.pdbx_description
1 polymer ?
#
loop_
_entity_poly.entity_id
_entity_poly.type
_entity_poly.pdbx_seq_one_letter_code
_entity_poly.pdbx_strand_id
1 'polypeptide(L)'
;MSIDFAKSVEERTLTHPCYNCIAHKYARMHIPVAPKCNVSCNFCNRKYDCVNETRPGVTSEVLTPEKARDKFNIVKDKVKNLTVVGIAGPGDPLANFEETKKSIELIKKESPNITFCLSTNGLMLPFYADEIIRLGVTHVTITINAVDPKIGAKIYKFVNYLGSVLEGEEAGNVLLNNQLSGLRYIAQKGIICKVNIVMIKGINSSHIPEVVKKVKECGAYMTNIMPLIPVKGSVFENMPTVSDLELNHMRKKCELDLKQMYHCKQCRADAIGTLEKDISSEFRSDTEDDFKGKNIVKLDGKEKIYKESKYRFAVATKSGVNVDAHFGHVSQFYIYDVVNKKIELKEKRIINKYCGGISECDGHDDKISNILKSIEDCNAVLVLRIGFEPLAMLHEKGIKVFQMYFSIEQGIKKAIELLEKDS
;
A
#
# COMPACT_ATOMS: atom_id res chain seq x y z
N MET A 1 -1.45 -23.77 32.74
CA MET A 1 -2.34 -22.87 31.97
C MET A 1 -1.81 -22.80 30.56
N SER A 2 -2.31 -23.66 29.68
CA SER A 2 -2.01 -23.68 28.25
C SER A 2 -2.82 -22.56 27.59
N ILE A 3 -2.16 -21.48 27.22
CA ILE A 3 -2.77 -20.37 26.51
C ILE A 3 -2.70 -20.70 25.01
N ASP A 4 -3.85 -21.13 24.50
CA ASP A 4 -4.16 -21.48 23.12
C ASP A 4 -4.32 -20.21 22.27
N PHE A 5 -3.48 -19.98 21.25
CA PHE A 5 -3.64 -18.85 20.33
C PHE A 5 -3.10 -19.13 18.91
N ALA A 6 -3.91 -19.80 18.11
CA ALA A 6 -4.03 -19.49 16.69
C ALA A 6 -5.50 -19.65 16.29
N LYS A 7 -6.32 -18.60 16.52
CA LYS A 7 -7.70 -18.60 16.03
C LYS A 7 -7.71 -18.85 14.54
N SER A 8 -8.46 -19.86 14.11
CA SER A 8 -8.57 -20.22 12.70
C SER A 8 -9.18 -19.06 11.89
N VAL A 9 -9.01 -19.10 10.57
CA VAL A 9 -9.57 -18.06 9.69
C VAL A 9 -11.10 -18.00 9.85
N GLU A 10 -11.75 -19.15 10.03
CA GLU A 10 -13.19 -19.31 10.26
C GLU A 10 -13.65 -18.63 11.57
N GLU A 11 -12.91 -18.83 12.66
CA GLU A 11 -13.20 -18.17 13.94
C GLU A 11 -13.09 -16.64 13.84
N ARG A 12 -12.08 -16.16 13.10
CA ARG A 12 -11.93 -14.72 12.83
C ARG A 12 -13.12 -14.20 12.02
N THR A 13 -13.59 -14.94 11.01
CA THR A 13 -14.78 -14.57 10.23
C THR A 13 -16.04 -14.48 11.08
N LEU A 14 -16.23 -15.38 12.06
CA LEU A 14 -17.38 -15.34 12.96
C LEU A 14 -17.46 -14.02 13.76
N THR A 15 -16.30 -13.42 14.06
CA THR A 15 -16.18 -12.15 14.79
C THR A 15 -15.99 -10.93 13.89
N HIS A 16 -16.02 -11.10 12.57
CA HIS A 16 -15.80 -10.01 11.61
C HIS A 16 -17.13 -9.36 11.19
N PRO A 17 -17.38 -8.07 11.51
CA PRO A 17 -18.67 -7.41 11.26
C PRO A 17 -19.09 -7.40 9.79
N CYS A 18 -18.13 -7.21 8.87
CA CYS A 18 -18.40 -7.18 7.43
C CYS A 18 -18.66 -8.55 6.79
N TYR A 19 -18.18 -9.65 7.37
CA TYR A 19 -18.29 -10.99 6.77
C TYR A 19 -19.36 -11.87 7.43
N ASN A 20 -19.85 -11.47 8.61
CA ASN A 20 -20.87 -12.19 9.33
C ASN A 20 -21.97 -11.25 9.86
N CYS A 21 -23.22 -11.52 9.52
CA CYS A 21 -24.36 -10.68 9.90
C CYS A 21 -24.65 -10.70 11.41
N ILE A 22 -24.32 -11.78 12.11
CA ILE A 22 -24.49 -11.89 13.57
C ILE A 22 -23.35 -11.23 14.36
N ALA A 23 -22.32 -10.73 13.68
CA ALA A 23 -21.16 -10.06 14.29
C ALA A 23 -21.39 -8.57 14.58
N HIS A 24 -22.64 -8.10 14.63
CA HIS A 24 -23.01 -6.70 14.88
C HIS A 24 -22.47 -6.15 16.20
N LYS A 25 -22.28 -7.02 17.20
CA LYS A 25 -21.70 -6.67 18.50
C LYS A 25 -20.19 -6.41 18.49
N TYR A 26 -19.49 -6.80 17.43
CA TYR A 26 -18.03 -6.62 17.34
C TYR A 26 -17.68 -5.31 16.65
N ALA A 27 -16.64 -4.66 17.18
CA ALA A 27 -16.17 -3.40 16.65
C ALA A 27 -15.05 -3.58 15.64
N ARG A 28 -14.99 -2.63 14.70
CA ARG A 28 -13.91 -2.47 13.73
C ARG A 28 -13.32 -1.07 13.84
N MET A 29 -12.06 -0.95 13.49
CA MET A 29 -11.36 0.32 13.32
C MET A 29 -10.73 0.34 11.94
N HIS A 30 -10.93 1.41 11.19
CA HIS A 30 -10.16 1.67 9.98
C HIS A 30 -9.02 2.65 10.27
N ILE A 31 -7.85 2.40 9.67
CA ILE A 31 -6.69 3.29 9.76
C ILE A 31 -6.39 3.94 8.40
N PRO A 32 -6.57 5.27 8.27
CA PRO A 32 -6.41 5.98 7.00
C PRO A 32 -4.93 6.27 6.69
N VAL A 33 -4.17 5.25 6.31
CA VAL A 33 -2.71 5.35 6.03
C VAL A 33 -2.36 5.30 4.55
N ALA A 34 -3.37 5.19 3.66
CA ALA A 34 -3.15 4.91 2.25
C ALA A 34 -3.70 6.02 1.34
N PRO A 35 -3.06 7.21 1.23
CA PRO A 35 -3.63 8.34 0.49
C PRO A 35 -3.57 8.23 -1.04
N LYS A 36 -2.54 7.57 -1.60
CA LYS A 36 -2.37 7.46 -3.06
C LYS A 36 -3.31 6.42 -3.66
N CYS A 37 -3.69 6.59 -4.93
CA CYS A 37 -4.40 5.56 -5.67
C CYS A 37 -3.86 5.45 -7.10
N ASN A 38 -3.72 4.22 -7.58
CA ASN A 38 -3.21 3.84 -8.89
C ASN A 38 -4.31 3.57 -9.92
N VAL A 39 -5.58 3.67 -9.54
CA VAL A 39 -6.73 3.59 -10.44
C VAL A 39 -7.57 4.87 -10.31
N SER A 40 -8.12 5.36 -11.41
CA SER A 40 -9.06 6.47 -11.41
C SER A 40 -10.43 6.01 -11.88
N CYS A 41 -11.37 5.81 -10.95
CA CYS A 41 -12.76 5.48 -11.28
C CYS A 41 -13.54 6.73 -11.71
N ASN A 42 -14.44 6.61 -12.68
CA ASN A 42 -15.31 7.70 -13.14
C ASN A 42 -16.33 8.16 -12.08
N PHE A 43 -16.62 7.33 -11.09
CA PHE A 43 -17.48 7.65 -9.95
C PHE A 43 -16.72 8.16 -8.71
N CYS A 44 -15.40 8.35 -8.80
CA CYS A 44 -14.57 8.79 -7.68
C CYS A 44 -14.13 10.26 -7.87
N ASN A 45 -13.93 10.96 -6.76
CA ASN A 45 -13.23 12.23 -6.71
C ASN A 45 -12.16 12.14 -5.61
N ARG A 46 -10.88 12.33 -5.99
CA ARG A 46 -9.71 12.17 -5.11
C ARG A 46 -9.63 13.18 -3.97
N LYS A 47 -10.51 14.18 -3.94
CA LYS A 47 -10.71 15.04 -2.77
C LYS A 47 -11.33 14.30 -1.60
N TYR A 48 -11.94 13.14 -1.83
CA TYR A 48 -12.64 12.32 -0.84
C TYR A 48 -12.01 10.94 -0.72
N ASP A 49 -12.32 10.25 0.37
CA ASP A 49 -11.99 8.85 0.61
C ASP A 49 -12.54 7.94 -0.50
N CYS A 50 -11.88 6.79 -0.68
CA CYS A 50 -12.20 5.81 -1.70
C CYS A 50 -13.64 5.32 -1.58
N VAL A 51 -14.44 5.65 -2.59
CA VAL A 51 -15.87 5.35 -2.64
C VAL A 51 -16.19 3.87 -2.82
N ASN A 52 -15.18 3.04 -3.09
CA ASN A 52 -15.32 1.59 -3.16
C ASN A 52 -15.55 0.93 -1.79
N GLU A 53 -15.17 1.60 -0.68
CA GLU A 53 -15.40 1.12 0.68
C GLU A 53 -16.15 2.12 1.56
N THR A 54 -15.96 3.40 1.27
CA THR A 54 -16.48 4.51 2.05
C THR A 54 -17.63 5.19 1.34
N ARG A 55 -18.64 5.61 2.12
CA ARG A 55 -19.70 6.47 1.60
C ARG A 55 -19.09 7.76 1.02
N PRO A 56 -19.58 8.28 -0.11
CA PRO A 56 -18.96 9.44 -0.73
C PRO A 56 -18.98 10.73 0.08
N GLY A 57 -18.10 11.66 -0.30
CA GLY A 57 -18.03 13.01 0.26
C GLY A 57 -17.31 13.08 1.62
N VAL A 58 -16.72 11.97 2.08
CA VAL A 58 -15.98 11.89 3.33
C VAL A 58 -14.50 12.11 3.09
N THR A 59 -13.84 12.85 3.97
CA THR A 59 -12.38 12.95 4.02
C THR A 59 -11.89 12.45 5.37
N SER A 60 -10.92 11.55 5.35
CA SER A 60 -10.19 11.11 6.54
C SER A 60 -8.86 11.85 6.65
N GLU A 61 -8.48 12.19 7.88
CA GLU A 61 -7.12 12.65 8.17
C GLU A 61 -6.13 11.52 7.86
N VAL A 62 -5.13 11.79 7.02
CA VAL A 62 -4.12 10.78 6.67
C VAL A 62 -3.14 10.62 7.84
N LEU A 63 -3.03 9.41 8.35
CA LEU A 63 -2.13 9.08 9.46
C LEU A 63 -0.83 8.49 8.95
N THR A 64 0.27 8.76 9.66
CA THR A 64 1.50 7.96 9.51
C THR A 64 1.30 6.60 10.20
N PRO A 65 2.09 5.57 9.85
CA PRO A 65 2.02 4.27 10.52
C PRO A 65 2.15 4.33 12.05
N GLU A 66 3.01 5.22 12.57
CA GLU A 66 3.18 5.43 14.02
C GLU A 66 1.93 6.06 14.65
N LYS A 67 1.39 7.12 14.04
CA LYS A 67 0.15 7.75 14.51
C LYS A 67 -1.03 6.77 14.45
N ALA A 68 -1.09 5.92 13.43
CA ALA A 68 -2.11 4.88 13.31
C ALA A 68 -2.00 3.84 14.44
N ARG A 69 -0.78 3.41 14.79
CA ARG A 69 -0.52 2.55 15.97
C ARG A 69 -0.95 3.25 17.27
N ASP A 70 -0.57 4.50 17.46
CA ASP A 70 -0.86 5.24 18.69
C ASP A 70 -2.38 5.41 18.86
N LYS A 71 -3.07 5.79 17.77
CA LYS A 71 -4.53 5.85 17.74
C LYS A 71 -5.16 4.48 18.00
N PHE A 72 -4.61 3.41 17.43
CA PHE A 72 -5.08 2.05 17.68
C PHE A 72 -5.02 1.68 19.17
N ASN A 73 -3.92 2.01 19.87
CA ASN A 73 -3.78 1.73 21.29
C ASN A 73 -4.86 2.45 22.11
N ILE A 74 -5.09 3.75 21.84
CA ILE A 74 -6.16 4.54 22.48
C ILE A 74 -7.54 3.92 22.23
N VAL A 75 -7.83 3.52 21.00
CA VAL A 75 -9.11 2.90 20.63
C VAL A 75 -9.26 1.53 21.28
N LYS A 76 -8.23 0.68 21.27
CA LYS A 76 -8.24 -0.65 21.91
C LYS A 76 -8.52 -0.55 23.41
N ASP A 77 -8.00 0.49 24.08
CA ASP A 77 -8.25 0.70 25.49
C ASP A 77 -9.70 1.10 25.79
N LYS A 78 -10.32 1.92 24.95
CA LYS A 78 -11.72 2.36 25.13
C LYS A 78 -12.75 1.38 24.58
N VAL A 79 -12.44 0.69 23.48
CA VAL A 79 -13.37 -0.16 22.71
C VAL A 79 -13.00 -1.63 22.91
N LYS A 80 -13.43 -2.20 24.05
CA LYS A 80 -13.05 -3.56 24.46
C LYS A 80 -13.54 -4.67 23.53
N ASN A 81 -14.56 -4.41 22.71
CA ASN A 81 -15.09 -5.33 21.70
C ASN A 81 -14.45 -5.16 20.31
N LEU A 82 -13.34 -4.43 20.19
CA LEU A 82 -12.58 -4.28 18.94
C LEU A 82 -11.95 -5.61 18.53
N THR A 83 -12.34 -6.14 17.38
CA THR A 83 -11.82 -7.42 16.85
C THR A 83 -11.08 -7.26 15.52
N VAL A 84 -11.40 -6.22 14.75
CA VAL A 84 -10.91 -6.03 13.38
C VAL A 84 -10.26 -4.66 13.21
N VAL A 85 -9.06 -4.65 12.62
CA VAL A 85 -8.41 -3.44 12.08
C VAL A 85 -8.35 -3.54 10.57
N GLY A 86 -8.92 -2.55 9.89
CA GLY A 86 -8.99 -2.48 8.43
C GLY A 86 -8.16 -1.35 7.86
N ILE A 87 -7.57 -1.58 6.69
CA ILE A 87 -6.95 -0.52 5.88
C ILE A 87 -7.74 -0.41 4.58
N ALA A 88 -8.42 0.72 4.38
CA ALA A 88 -9.43 0.88 3.34
C ALA A 88 -9.32 2.18 2.52
N GLY A 89 -8.35 3.05 2.81
CA GLY A 89 -8.19 4.32 2.09
C GLY A 89 -7.34 5.34 2.85
N PRO A 90 -7.40 6.64 2.47
CA PRO A 90 -8.33 7.28 1.51
C PRO A 90 -8.22 6.89 0.03
N GLY A 91 -7.09 6.36 -0.42
CA GLY A 91 -6.82 5.86 -1.76
C GLY A 91 -6.86 4.33 -1.83
N ASP A 92 -5.83 3.71 -2.37
CA ASP A 92 -5.66 2.25 -2.42
C ASP A 92 -4.49 1.80 -1.52
N PRO A 93 -4.71 0.90 -0.56
CA PRO A 93 -3.65 0.38 0.31
C PRO A 93 -2.46 -0.24 -0.43
N LEU A 94 -2.67 -0.92 -1.56
CA LEU A 94 -1.57 -1.52 -2.32
C LEU A 94 -0.81 -0.50 -3.17
N ALA A 95 -1.38 0.67 -3.42
CA ALA A 95 -0.65 1.82 -3.97
C ALA A 95 0.21 2.54 -2.90
N ASN A 96 0.00 2.24 -1.62
CA ASN A 96 0.75 2.78 -0.47
C ASN A 96 1.26 1.60 0.38
N PHE A 97 1.86 0.62 -0.28
CA PHE A 97 2.12 -0.67 0.36
C PHE A 97 3.12 -0.57 1.52
N GLU A 98 4.13 0.30 1.42
CA GLU A 98 5.11 0.49 2.50
C GLU A 98 4.45 1.02 3.78
N GLU A 99 3.59 2.05 3.66
CA GLU A 99 2.86 2.61 4.79
C GLU A 99 1.83 1.61 5.34
N THR A 100 1.15 0.87 4.46
CA THR A 100 0.21 -0.19 4.81
C THR A 100 0.91 -1.32 5.58
N LYS A 101 2.02 -1.82 5.05
CA LYS A 101 2.85 -2.88 5.65
C LYS A 101 3.37 -2.46 7.01
N LYS A 102 4.00 -1.29 7.11
CA LYS A 102 4.55 -0.77 8.36
C LYS A 102 3.46 -0.58 9.43
N SER A 103 2.27 -0.13 9.04
CA SER A 103 1.14 0.03 9.97
C SER A 103 0.67 -1.31 10.54
N ILE A 104 0.56 -2.35 9.69
CA ILE A 104 0.22 -3.70 10.13
C ILE A 104 1.31 -4.24 11.08
N GLU A 105 2.59 -4.12 10.71
CA GLU A 105 3.70 -4.60 11.53
C GLU A 105 3.73 -3.94 12.92
N LEU A 106 3.53 -2.62 12.99
CA LEU A 106 3.50 -1.88 14.25
C LEU A 106 2.32 -2.31 15.12
N ILE A 107 1.11 -2.37 14.57
CA ILE A 107 -0.09 -2.74 15.33
C ILE A 107 -0.04 -4.21 15.75
N LYS A 108 0.51 -5.09 14.91
CA LYS A 108 0.64 -6.53 15.20
C LYS A 108 1.61 -6.78 16.36
N LYS A 109 2.66 -5.97 16.53
CA LYS A 109 3.54 -6.03 17.70
C LYS A 109 2.78 -5.73 19.01
N GLU A 110 1.88 -4.76 19.00
CA GLU A 110 1.06 -4.38 20.16
C GLU A 110 -0.14 -5.32 20.39
N SER A 111 -0.61 -5.98 19.33
CA SER A 111 -1.81 -6.81 19.37
C SER A 111 -1.76 -7.98 18.39
N PRO A 112 -1.00 -9.05 18.70
CA PRO A 112 -0.79 -10.19 17.79
C PRO A 112 -2.08 -10.91 17.38
N ASN A 113 -3.10 -10.86 18.25
CA ASN A 113 -4.39 -11.55 18.06
C ASN A 113 -5.44 -10.74 17.31
N ILE A 114 -5.15 -9.48 16.95
CA ILE A 114 -6.12 -8.65 16.21
C ILE A 114 -6.28 -9.19 14.78
N THR A 115 -7.51 -9.16 14.26
CA THR A 115 -7.76 -9.55 12.87
C THR A 115 -7.49 -8.36 11.96
N PHE A 116 -6.59 -8.53 10.99
CA PHE A 116 -6.37 -7.52 9.95
C PHE A 116 -7.22 -7.83 8.71
N CYS A 117 -7.85 -6.79 8.18
CA CYS A 117 -8.47 -6.81 6.86
C CYS A 117 -7.92 -5.70 5.96
N LEU A 118 -7.96 -5.95 4.66
CA LEU A 118 -7.51 -5.01 3.63
C LEU A 118 -8.62 -4.82 2.61
N SER A 119 -8.78 -3.61 2.08
CA SER A 119 -9.53 -3.40 0.83
C SER A 119 -8.61 -2.88 -0.26
N THR A 120 -8.82 -3.32 -1.49
CA THR A 120 -8.05 -2.85 -2.64
C THR A 120 -8.88 -2.84 -3.92
N ASN A 121 -8.48 -2.01 -4.88
CA ASN A 121 -8.91 -2.13 -6.27
C ASN A 121 -8.31 -3.37 -6.98
N GLY A 122 -7.29 -4.02 -6.41
CA GLY A 122 -6.74 -5.28 -6.90
C GLY A 122 -5.67 -5.17 -7.98
N LEU A 123 -5.33 -3.97 -8.47
CA LEU A 123 -4.32 -3.79 -9.52
C LEU A 123 -2.94 -4.32 -9.13
N MET A 124 -2.52 -4.09 -7.89
CA MET A 124 -1.21 -4.51 -7.37
C MET A 124 -1.29 -5.78 -6.53
N LEU A 125 -2.46 -6.43 -6.48
CA LEU A 125 -2.67 -7.60 -5.63
C LEU A 125 -1.75 -8.78 -5.99
N PRO A 126 -1.52 -9.13 -7.27
CA PRO A 126 -0.59 -10.21 -7.61
C PRO A 126 0.84 -9.92 -7.12
N PHE A 127 1.25 -8.66 -7.12
CA PHE A 127 2.61 -8.26 -6.75
C PHE A 127 2.86 -8.33 -5.23
N TYR A 128 1.85 -8.02 -4.42
CA TYR A 128 1.98 -7.98 -2.96
C TYR A 128 1.33 -9.16 -2.23
N ALA A 129 0.73 -10.12 -2.94
CA ALA A 129 -0.02 -11.21 -2.33
C ALA A 129 0.75 -11.99 -1.26
N ASP A 130 1.99 -12.39 -1.53
CA ASP A 130 2.81 -13.13 -0.57
C ASP A 130 3.15 -12.30 0.67
N GLU A 131 3.42 -11.00 0.48
CA GLU A 131 3.68 -10.09 1.59
C GLU A 131 2.43 -9.90 2.46
N ILE A 132 1.24 -9.77 1.85
CA ILE A 132 -0.05 -9.69 2.56
C ILE A 132 -0.27 -10.93 3.42
N ILE A 133 0.01 -12.12 2.88
CA ILE A 133 -0.08 -13.39 3.59
C ILE A 133 0.92 -13.42 4.74
N ARG A 134 2.18 -13.04 4.51
CA ARG A 134 3.22 -13.00 5.56
C ARG A 134 2.88 -12.03 6.70
N LEU A 135 2.22 -10.92 6.37
CA LEU A 135 1.72 -9.97 7.36
C LEU A 135 0.59 -10.56 8.23
N GLY A 136 -0.02 -11.68 7.83
CA GLY A 136 -1.10 -12.34 8.55
C GLY A 136 -2.45 -11.66 8.37
N VAL A 137 -2.63 -10.95 7.26
CA VAL A 137 -3.95 -10.48 6.83
C VAL A 137 -4.79 -11.70 6.50
N THR A 138 -6.02 -11.80 7.02
CA THR A 138 -6.87 -12.98 6.80
C THR A 138 -8.09 -12.69 5.93
N HIS A 139 -8.45 -11.42 5.76
CA HIS A 139 -9.59 -11.00 4.97
C HIS A 139 -9.18 -9.90 3.98
N VAL A 140 -9.49 -10.08 2.71
CA VAL A 140 -9.21 -9.09 1.66
C VAL A 140 -10.49 -8.80 0.90
N THR A 141 -10.80 -7.52 0.76
CA THR A 141 -11.88 -7.04 -0.12
C THR A 141 -11.28 -6.54 -1.41
N ILE A 142 -11.81 -6.99 -2.55
CA ILE A 142 -11.35 -6.57 -3.88
C ILE A 142 -12.53 -5.93 -4.60
N THR A 143 -12.33 -4.76 -5.19
CA THR A 143 -13.40 -4.12 -5.98
C THR A 143 -13.28 -4.47 -7.45
N ILE A 144 -14.23 -5.27 -7.96
CA ILE A 144 -14.25 -5.76 -9.35
C ILE A 144 -15.60 -5.39 -9.97
N ASN A 145 -15.63 -4.31 -10.75
CA ASN A 145 -16.89 -3.77 -11.30
C ASN A 145 -17.28 -4.33 -12.67
N ALA A 146 -16.36 -5.00 -13.37
CA ALA A 146 -16.57 -5.56 -14.70
C ALA A 146 -15.63 -6.76 -14.93
N VAL A 147 -16.05 -7.68 -15.79
CA VAL A 147 -15.22 -8.78 -16.33
C VAL A 147 -15.17 -8.78 -17.86
N ASP A 148 -15.66 -7.71 -18.47
CA ASP A 148 -15.47 -7.36 -19.87
C ASP A 148 -14.64 -6.05 -19.91
N PRO A 149 -13.45 -6.04 -20.55
CA PRO A 149 -12.63 -4.83 -20.70
C PRO A 149 -13.37 -3.63 -21.31
N LYS A 150 -14.35 -3.85 -22.21
CA LYS A 150 -15.16 -2.78 -22.81
C LYS A 150 -16.06 -2.10 -21.81
N ILE A 151 -16.64 -2.86 -20.89
CA ILE A 151 -17.42 -2.32 -19.79
C ILE A 151 -16.48 -1.64 -18.79
N GLY A 152 -15.33 -2.26 -18.49
CA GLY A 152 -14.29 -1.67 -17.65
C GLY A 152 -13.82 -0.30 -18.13
N ALA A 153 -13.62 -0.13 -19.44
CA ALA A 153 -13.23 1.12 -20.09
C ALA A 153 -14.22 2.27 -19.85
N LYS A 154 -15.51 1.96 -19.67
CA LYS A 154 -16.53 2.95 -19.33
C LYS A 154 -16.48 3.36 -17.86
N ILE A 155 -16.00 2.48 -16.99
CA ILE A 155 -16.00 2.65 -15.53
C ILE A 155 -14.74 3.36 -15.03
N TYR A 156 -13.59 3.07 -15.63
CA TYR A 156 -12.30 3.61 -15.21
C TYR A 156 -11.79 4.65 -16.22
N LYS A 157 -11.40 5.82 -15.71
CA LYS A 157 -10.77 6.89 -16.51
C LYS A 157 -9.38 6.48 -16.97
N PHE A 158 -8.55 6.04 -16.04
CA PHE A 158 -7.20 5.55 -16.31
C PHE A 158 -6.72 4.59 -15.22
N VAL A 159 -5.69 3.81 -15.55
CA VAL A 159 -4.96 2.91 -14.65
C VAL A 159 -3.49 3.26 -14.74
N ASN A 160 -2.83 3.55 -13.61
CA ASN A 160 -1.38 3.71 -13.54
C ASN A 160 -0.76 2.40 -13.05
N TYR A 161 -0.23 1.62 -13.98
CA TYR A 161 0.42 0.35 -13.69
C TYR A 161 1.94 0.51 -13.84
N LEU A 162 2.66 0.39 -12.72
CA LEU A 162 4.13 0.46 -12.68
C LEU A 162 4.72 1.71 -13.38
N GLY A 163 4.03 2.86 -13.26
CA GLY A 163 4.44 4.13 -13.85
C GLY A 163 3.87 4.39 -15.25
N SER A 164 3.26 3.40 -15.89
CA SER A 164 2.60 3.54 -17.19
C SER A 164 1.12 3.86 -17.01
N VAL A 165 0.67 4.98 -17.58
CA VAL A 165 -0.76 5.37 -17.57
C VAL A 165 -1.45 4.78 -18.78
N LEU A 166 -2.45 3.94 -18.53
CA LEU A 166 -3.27 3.26 -19.52
C LEU A 166 -4.69 3.82 -19.47
N GLU A 167 -5.36 3.87 -20.63
CA GLU A 167 -6.76 4.30 -20.75
C GLU A 167 -7.57 3.31 -21.59
N GLY A 168 -8.91 3.48 -21.60
CA GLY A 168 -9.80 2.68 -22.44
C GLY A 168 -9.80 1.18 -22.14
N GLU A 169 -9.96 0.36 -23.18
CA GLU A 169 -10.03 -1.11 -23.06
C GLU A 169 -8.72 -1.71 -22.54
N GLU A 170 -7.58 -1.11 -22.88
CA GLU A 170 -6.27 -1.57 -22.40
C GLU A 170 -6.17 -1.45 -20.88
N ALA A 171 -6.56 -0.31 -20.31
CA ALA A 171 -6.64 -0.10 -18.87
C ALA A 171 -7.58 -1.11 -18.20
N GLY A 172 -8.76 -1.32 -18.80
CA GLY A 172 -9.74 -2.30 -18.33
C GLY A 172 -9.18 -3.73 -18.31
N ASN A 173 -8.47 -4.13 -19.36
CA ASN A 173 -7.85 -5.44 -19.49
C ASN A 173 -6.73 -5.65 -18.46
N VAL A 174 -5.81 -4.69 -18.32
CA VAL A 174 -4.70 -4.80 -17.34
C VAL A 174 -5.23 -4.88 -15.92
N LEU A 175 -6.20 -4.02 -15.56
CA LEU A 175 -6.81 -4.05 -14.23
C LEU A 175 -7.51 -5.38 -13.96
N LEU A 176 -8.34 -5.84 -14.90
CA LEU A 176 -9.09 -7.09 -14.78
C LEU A 176 -8.16 -8.31 -14.59
N ASN A 177 -7.11 -8.41 -15.40
CA ASN A 177 -6.17 -9.53 -15.32
C ASN A 177 -5.45 -9.58 -13.97
N ASN A 178 -5.02 -8.43 -13.44
CA ASN A 178 -4.40 -8.36 -12.12
C ASN A 178 -5.40 -8.66 -11.00
N GLN A 179 -6.63 -8.15 -11.08
CA GLN A 179 -7.69 -8.43 -10.11
C GLN A 179 -8.02 -9.92 -10.01
N LEU A 180 -8.27 -10.59 -11.14
CA LEU A 180 -8.68 -11.99 -11.15
C LEU A 180 -7.53 -12.93 -10.78
N SER A 181 -6.31 -12.67 -11.26
CA SER A 181 -5.13 -13.46 -10.89
C SER A 181 -4.80 -13.31 -9.40
N GLY A 182 -4.84 -12.08 -8.89
CA GLY A 182 -4.61 -11.78 -7.47
C GLY A 182 -5.67 -12.44 -6.58
N LEU A 183 -6.95 -12.30 -6.92
CA LEU A 183 -8.06 -12.95 -6.20
C LEU A 183 -7.86 -14.46 -6.14
N ARG A 184 -7.61 -15.10 -7.29
CA ARG A 184 -7.38 -16.54 -7.37
C ARG A 184 -6.22 -16.98 -6.49
N TYR A 185 -5.10 -16.26 -6.57
CA TYR A 185 -3.90 -16.61 -5.83
C TYR A 185 -4.11 -16.50 -4.31
N ILE A 186 -4.65 -15.38 -3.81
CA ILE A 186 -4.83 -15.22 -2.36
C ILE A 186 -5.91 -16.14 -1.79
N ALA A 187 -6.97 -16.42 -2.56
CA ALA A 187 -8.02 -17.35 -2.15
C ALA A 187 -7.49 -18.78 -2.01
N GLN A 188 -6.64 -19.23 -2.95
CA GLN A 188 -5.96 -20.53 -2.88
C GLN A 188 -5.02 -20.67 -1.67
N LYS A 189 -4.55 -19.54 -1.12
CA LYS A 189 -3.71 -19.50 0.09
C LYS A 189 -4.54 -19.40 1.38
N GLY A 190 -5.86 -19.55 1.31
CA GLY A 190 -6.75 -19.57 2.47
C GLY A 190 -7.20 -18.20 2.97
N ILE A 191 -6.92 -17.12 2.21
CA ILE A 191 -7.44 -15.79 2.54
C ILE A 191 -8.91 -15.68 2.15
N ILE A 192 -9.76 -15.23 3.07
CA ILE A 192 -11.18 -15.03 2.77
C ILE A 192 -11.35 -13.74 1.97
N CYS A 193 -11.92 -13.88 0.77
CA CYS A 193 -12.04 -12.80 -0.19
C CYS A 193 -13.49 -12.35 -0.36
N LYS A 194 -13.78 -11.07 -0.11
CA LYS A 194 -15.04 -10.42 -0.48
C LYS A 194 -14.84 -9.62 -1.76
N VAL A 195 -15.78 -9.68 -2.68
CA VAL A 195 -15.75 -8.81 -3.86
C VAL A 195 -16.81 -7.71 -3.77
N ASN A 196 -16.37 -6.45 -3.76
CA ASN A 196 -17.26 -5.30 -3.87
C ASN A 196 -17.56 -5.02 -5.35
N ILE A 197 -18.83 -4.72 -5.65
CA ILE A 197 -19.31 -4.41 -7.01
C ILE A 197 -20.19 -3.18 -6.92
N VAL A 198 -19.82 -2.09 -7.59
CA VAL A 198 -20.67 -0.89 -7.72
C VAL A 198 -21.62 -1.09 -8.90
N MET A 199 -22.92 -1.10 -8.63
CA MET A 199 -23.97 -1.21 -9.64
C MET A 199 -24.23 0.15 -10.29
N ILE A 200 -23.92 0.24 -11.59
CA ILE A 200 -24.01 1.45 -12.39
C ILE A 200 -25.03 1.21 -13.51
N LYS A 201 -26.14 1.95 -13.43
CA LYS A 201 -27.24 1.86 -14.40
C LYS A 201 -26.74 2.16 -15.82
N GLY A 202 -27.12 1.32 -16.77
CA GLY A 202 -26.76 1.47 -18.19
C GLY A 202 -25.30 1.16 -18.52
N ILE A 203 -24.47 0.79 -17.54
CA ILE A 203 -23.06 0.40 -17.77
C ILE A 203 -22.84 -1.07 -17.45
N ASN A 204 -22.99 -1.47 -16.18
CA ASN A 204 -22.70 -2.85 -15.76
C ASN A 204 -23.91 -3.55 -15.12
N SER A 205 -25.07 -2.90 -15.00
CA SER A 205 -26.23 -3.49 -14.32
C SER A 205 -26.66 -4.85 -14.88
N SER A 206 -26.60 -5.07 -16.20
CA SER A 206 -26.87 -6.38 -16.81
C SER A 206 -25.70 -7.36 -16.70
N HIS A 207 -24.49 -6.84 -16.48
CA HIS A 207 -23.21 -7.57 -16.45
C HIS A 207 -22.88 -8.18 -15.08
N ILE A 208 -23.44 -7.64 -13.99
CA ILE A 208 -23.13 -8.08 -12.62
C ILE A 208 -23.25 -9.60 -12.41
N PRO A 209 -24.28 -10.31 -12.91
CA PRO A 209 -24.35 -11.76 -12.77
C PRO A 209 -23.12 -12.49 -13.34
N GLU A 210 -22.56 -12.01 -14.44
CA GLU A 210 -21.34 -12.58 -15.03
C GLU A 210 -20.11 -12.29 -14.17
N VAL A 211 -20.03 -11.09 -13.60
CA VAL A 211 -18.98 -10.74 -12.62
C VAL A 211 -19.03 -11.70 -11.43
N VAL A 212 -20.21 -11.92 -10.84
CA VAL A 212 -20.41 -12.77 -9.67
C VAL A 212 -19.98 -14.21 -9.96
N LYS A 213 -20.40 -14.77 -11.09
CA LYS A 213 -19.96 -16.11 -11.52
C LYS A 213 -18.44 -16.17 -11.68
N LYS A 214 -17.85 -15.17 -12.32
CA LYS A 214 -16.41 -15.15 -12.59
C LYS A 214 -15.57 -15.06 -11.33
N VAL A 215 -15.99 -14.26 -10.36
CA VAL A 215 -15.24 -14.13 -9.09
C VAL A 215 -15.43 -15.34 -8.19
N LYS A 216 -16.58 -16.02 -8.25
CA LYS A 216 -16.79 -17.33 -7.62
C LYS A 216 -15.81 -18.37 -8.17
N GLU A 217 -15.64 -18.46 -9.48
CA GLU A 217 -14.62 -19.33 -10.11
C GLU A 217 -13.20 -19.03 -9.62
N CYS A 218 -12.93 -17.78 -9.26
CA CYS A 218 -11.64 -17.35 -8.71
C CYS A 218 -11.53 -17.49 -7.19
N GLY A 219 -12.52 -18.07 -6.50
CA GLY A 219 -12.45 -18.34 -5.06
C GLY A 219 -12.98 -17.22 -4.15
N ALA A 220 -13.77 -16.28 -4.66
CA ALA A 220 -14.46 -15.31 -3.81
C ALA A 220 -15.42 -16.03 -2.85
N TYR A 221 -15.41 -15.63 -1.58
CA TYR A 221 -16.28 -16.17 -0.53
C TYR A 221 -17.69 -15.55 -0.57
N MET A 222 -17.76 -14.25 -0.87
CA MET A 222 -19.02 -13.52 -1.00
C MET A 222 -18.84 -12.28 -1.88
N THR A 223 -19.95 -11.72 -2.36
CA THR A 223 -19.97 -10.42 -3.00
C THR A 223 -20.81 -9.41 -2.23
N ASN A 224 -20.47 -8.14 -2.38
CA ASN A 224 -21.19 -7.00 -1.84
C ASN A 224 -21.51 -6.05 -3.00
N ILE A 225 -22.72 -6.20 -3.54
CA ILE A 225 -23.25 -5.33 -4.58
C ILE A 225 -23.77 -4.05 -3.92
N MET A 226 -23.21 -2.91 -4.31
CA MET A 226 -23.50 -1.60 -3.74
C MET A 226 -24.08 -0.66 -4.80
N PRO A 227 -24.91 0.30 -4.42
CA PRO A 227 -25.40 1.31 -5.36
C PRO A 227 -24.27 2.24 -5.80
N LEU A 228 -24.31 2.72 -7.04
CA LEU A 228 -23.59 3.94 -7.40
C LEU A 228 -24.15 5.10 -6.58
N ILE A 229 -23.29 5.78 -5.84
CA ILE A 229 -23.61 7.05 -5.18
C ILE A 229 -22.86 8.15 -5.94
N PRO A 230 -23.58 9.05 -6.62
CA PRO A 230 -22.95 10.13 -7.39
C PRO A 230 -22.15 11.06 -6.48
N VAL A 231 -20.98 11.48 -6.96
CA VAL A 231 -20.05 12.33 -6.20
C VAL A 231 -19.80 13.61 -6.97
N LYS A 232 -20.01 14.75 -6.33
CA LYS A 232 -19.76 16.07 -6.93
C LYS A 232 -18.32 16.16 -7.46
N GLY A 233 -18.17 16.59 -8.71
CA GLY A 233 -16.88 16.71 -9.39
C GLY A 233 -16.29 15.39 -9.89
N SER A 234 -17.01 14.27 -9.79
CA SER A 234 -16.69 13.04 -10.51
C SER A 234 -17.31 13.04 -11.91
N VAL A 235 -16.84 12.17 -12.81
CA VAL A 235 -17.42 12.03 -14.15
C VAL A 235 -18.88 11.55 -14.07
N PHE A 236 -19.21 10.75 -13.06
CA PHE A 236 -20.56 10.22 -12.86
C PHE A 236 -21.41 11.04 -11.87
N GLU A 237 -21.08 12.31 -11.63
CA GLU A 237 -21.80 13.15 -10.66
C GLU A 237 -23.31 13.30 -10.92
N ASN A 238 -23.73 13.17 -12.19
CA ASN A 238 -25.13 13.33 -12.61
C ASN A 238 -25.79 11.99 -12.98
N MET A 239 -25.13 10.85 -12.74
CA MET A 239 -25.73 9.55 -13.05
C MET A 239 -26.82 9.20 -12.04
N PRO A 240 -27.93 8.56 -12.48
CA PRO A 240 -28.95 8.10 -11.56
C PRO A 240 -28.43 6.97 -10.68
N THR A 241 -28.76 7.01 -9.39
CA THR A 241 -28.55 5.89 -8.47
C THR A 241 -29.54 4.74 -8.72
N VAL A 242 -29.32 3.62 -8.04
CA VAL A 242 -30.24 2.46 -8.04
C VAL A 242 -31.17 2.54 -6.84
N SER A 243 -32.44 2.20 -7.05
CA SER A 243 -33.39 2.06 -5.95
C SER A 243 -33.08 0.81 -5.12
N ASP A 244 -33.53 0.78 -3.87
CA ASP A 244 -33.39 -0.40 -3.01
C ASP A 244 -34.07 -1.65 -3.59
N LEU A 245 -35.17 -1.46 -4.33
CA LEU A 245 -35.86 -2.56 -5.03
C LEU A 245 -34.98 -3.16 -6.13
N GLU A 246 -34.39 -2.32 -6.98
CA GLU A 246 -33.47 -2.77 -8.05
C GLU A 246 -32.22 -3.44 -7.47
N LEU A 247 -31.64 -2.84 -6.44
CA LEU A 247 -30.43 -3.35 -5.78
C LEU A 247 -30.70 -4.72 -5.13
N ASN A 248 -31.80 -4.85 -4.37
CA ASN A 248 -32.16 -6.10 -3.72
C ASN A 248 -32.59 -7.17 -4.74
N HIS A 249 -33.22 -6.78 -5.85
CA HIS A 249 -33.49 -7.71 -6.94
C HIS A 249 -32.19 -8.25 -7.53
N MET A 250 -31.20 -7.40 -7.79
CA MET A 250 -29.90 -7.82 -8.30
C MET A 250 -29.15 -8.72 -7.31
N ARG A 251 -29.16 -8.37 -6.01
CA ARG A 251 -28.57 -9.22 -4.95
C ARG A 251 -29.23 -10.59 -4.90
N LYS A 252 -30.56 -10.67 -4.83
CA LYS A 252 -31.30 -11.95 -4.85
C LYS A 252 -30.99 -12.80 -6.08
N LYS A 253 -30.88 -12.17 -7.25
CA LYS A 253 -30.50 -12.85 -8.50
C LYS A 253 -29.10 -13.47 -8.40
N CYS A 254 -28.14 -12.72 -7.87
CA CYS A 254 -26.74 -13.16 -7.73
C CYS A 254 -26.50 -14.10 -6.54
N GLU A 255 -27.40 -14.10 -5.55
CA GLU A 255 -27.34 -14.96 -4.36
C GLU A 255 -27.46 -16.45 -4.70
N LEU A 256 -28.10 -16.77 -5.83
CA LEU A 256 -28.13 -18.13 -6.39
C LEU A 256 -26.73 -18.64 -6.76
N ASP A 257 -25.84 -17.75 -7.19
CA ASP A 257 -24.48 -18.09 -7.59
C ASP A 257 -23.52 -18.00 -6.40
N LEU A 258 -23.53 -16.88 -5.66
CA LEU A 258 -22.58 -16.61 -4.58
C LEU A 258 -23.25 -15.81 -3.45
N LYS A 259 -22.87 -16.10 -2.20
CA LYS A 259 -23.35 -15.40 -1.00
C LYS A 259 -23.25 -13.87 -1.16
N GLN A 260 -24.33 -13.17 -0.80
CA GLN A 260 -24.39 -11.70 -0.86
C GLN A 260 -24.32 -11.05 0.53
N MET A 261 -23.68 -9.89 0.61
CA MET A 261 -23.70 -9.02 1.78
C MET A 261 -24.88 -8.04 1.70
N TYR A 262 -25.78 -8.07 2.69
CA TYR A 262 -26.95 -7.17 2.76
C TYR A 262 -26.80 -6.04 3.79
N HIS A 263 -25.89 -6.17 4.76
CA HIS A 263 -25.73 -5.27 5.89
C HIS A 263 -24.60 -4.23 5.72
N CYS A 264 -24.16 -3.99 4.49
CA CYS A 264 -23.12 -3.01 4.21
C CYS A 264 -23.60 -1.58 4.50
N LYS A 265 -22.77 -0.82 5.24
CA LYS A 265 -23.02 0.60 5.57
C LYS A 265 -22.06 1.56 4.87
N GLN A 266 -21.23 1.07 3.94
CA GLN A 266 -20.17 1.82 3.26
C GLN A 266 -19.34 2.67 4.24
N CYS A 267 -18.66 1.98 5.16
CA CYS A 267 -17.98 2.62 6.29
C CYS A 267 -16.84 3.54 5.87
N ARG A 268 -16.64 4.63 6.63
CA ARG A 268 -15.54 5.59 6.40
C ARG A 268 -14.16 4.96 6.52
N ALA A 269 -13.14 5.55 5.88
CA ALA A 269 -11.76 5.07 5.97
C ALA A 269 -11.13 5.29 7.37
N ASP A 270 -11.81 6.03 8.25
CA ASP A 270 -11.47 6.27 9.65
C ASP A 270 -12.56 5.79 10.64
N ALA A 271 -13.48 4.92 10.19
CA ALA A 271 -14.58 4.42 11.01
C ALA A 271 -14.08 3.65 12.25
N ILE A 272 -14.68 3.91 13.41
CA ILE A 272 -14.39 3.22 14.68
C ILE A 272 -15.71 2.83 15.35
N GLY A 273 -15.82 1.61 15.88
CA GLY A 273 -17.01 1.16 16.65
C GLY A 273 -17.70 -0.04 16.00
N THR A 274 -19.01 -0.22 16.20
CA THR A 274 -19.81 -1.28 15.54
C THR A 274 -20.49 -0.76 14.27
N LEU A 275 -20.96 -1.65 13.38
CA LEU A 275 -21.63 -1.24 12.13
C LEU A 275 -22.82 -0.30 12.34
N GLU A 276 -23.48 -0.42 13.49
CA GLU A 276 -24.63 0.41 13.88
C GLU A 276 -24.23 1.69 14.61
N LYS A 277 -23.11 1.66 15.35
CA LYS A 277 -22.62 2.78 16.15
C LYS A 277 -21.17 3.12 15.80
N ASP A 278 -21.01 4.11 14.92
CA ASP A 278 -19.72 4.73 14.62
C ASP A 278 -19.43 5.83 15.66
N ILE A 279 -18.30 5.68 16.36
CA ILE A 279 -17.83 6.60 17.41
C ILE A 279 -16.51 7.28 17.01
N SER A 280 -16.16 7.30 15.71
CA SER A 280 -14.91 7.89 15.21
C SER A 280 -14.71 9.35 15.60
N SER A 281 -15.78 10.11 15.81
CA SER A 281 -15.75 11.50 16.28
C SER A 281 -15.13 11.65 17.67
N GLU A 282 -15.28 10.67 18.56
CA GLU A 282 -14.71 10.67 19.92
C GLU A 282 -13.17 10.51 19.91
N PHE A 283 -12.60 10.18 18.75
CA PHE A 283 -11.17 9.96 18.52
C PHE A 283 -10.59 10.91 17.48
N ARG A 284 -11.29 12.01 17.20
CA ARG A 284 -10.70 13.14 16.48
C ARG A 284 -9.94 13.97 17.51
N SER A 285 -8.66 14.18 17.25
CA SER A 285 -7.84 15.06 18.06
C SER A 285 -8.24 16.50 17.74
N ASP A 286 -8.89 17.17 18.70
CA ASP A 286 -9.03 18.64 18.72
C ASP A 286 -7.62 19.23 18.84
N THR A 287 -6.94 19.38 17.70
CA THR A 287 -5.63 20.03 17.64
C THR A 287 -5.81 21.51 17.33
N GLU A 288 -6.44 22.21 18.26
CA GLU A 288 -6.22 23.66 18.45
C GLU A 288 -5.80 24.03 19.89
N ASP A 289 -5.80 23.09 20.85
CA ASP A 289 -5.71 23.46 22.28
C ASP A 289 -4.47 22.97 23.06
N ASP A 290 -3.32 22.76 22.42
CA ASP A 290 -2.09 22.39 23.15
C ASP A 290 -0.84 23.26 22.86
N PHE A 291 -1.04 24.49 22.36
CA PHE A 291 0.04 25.50 22.26
C PHE A 291 -0.25 26.81 23.02
N LYS A 292 -0.84 26.70 24.21
CA LYS A 292 -0.86 27.82 25.18
C LYS A 292 -0.35 27.39 26.54
N GLY A 293 0.96 27.46 26.74
CA GLY A 293 1.50 27.27 28.08
C GLY A 293 3.02 27.23 28.20
N LYS A 294 3.65 28.41 28.18
CA LYS A 294 4.94 28.72 28.83
C LYS A 294 6.20 28.02 28.28
N ASN A 295 6.89 28.71 27.38
CA ASN A 295 8.15 29.40 27.72
C ASN A 295 8.59 30.26 26.53
N ILE A 296 8.40 31.57 26.67
CA ILE A 296 8.98 32.57 25.78
C ILE A 296 10.48 32.61 26.08
N VAL A 297 11.30 32.16 25.12
CA VAL A 297 12.67 32.67 24.98
C VAL A 297 12.72 33.32 23.60
N LYS A 298 12.68 34.66 23.59
CA LYS A 298 13.08 35.45 22.42
C LYS A 298 14.59 35.32 22.28
N LEU A 299 15.09 35.01 21.10
CA LEU A 299 16.43 35.38 20.67
C LEU A 299 16.40 35.72 19.17
N ASP A 300 17.07 36.82 18.89
CA ASP A 300 17.05 37.61 17.66
C ASP A 300 17.74 36.91 16.47
N GLY A 301 17.60 37.55 15.31
CA GLY A 301 17.99 37.00 14.02
C GLY A 301 19.49 36.87 13.76
N LYS A 302 19.73 36.19 12.63
CA LYS A 302 20.90 36.14 11.73
C LYS A 302 21.82 34.91 11.78
N GLU A 303 21.99 34.41 10.54
CA GLU A 303 23.05 33.56 9.97
C GLU A 303 23.15 32.10 10.43
N LYS A 304 22.72 31.17 9.55
CA LYS A 304 23.11 29.76 9.64
C LYS A 304 24.41 29.54 8.87
N ILE A 305 25.45 29.26 9.64
CA ILE A 305 26.75 28.72 9.23
C ILE A 305 26.50 27.35 8.58
N TYR A 306 26.89 27.17 7.31
CA TYR A 306 26.86 25.86 6.65
C TYR A 306 28.03 25.02 7.16
N LYS A 307 27.73 23.90 7.82
CA LYS A 307 28.71 22.85 8.13
C LYS A 307 29.11 22.18 6.81
N GLU A 308 30.40 22.09 6.50
CA GLU A 308 30.88 21.40 5.28
C GLU A 308 30.48 19.92 5.34
N SER A 309 29.47 19.52 4.56
CA SER A 309 29.11 18.12 4.38
C SER A 309 29.87 17.57 3.18
N LYS A 310 30.73 16.56 3.44
CA LYS A 310 31.48 15.82 2.42
C LYS A 310 30.93 14.40 2.36
N TYR A 311 30.34 14.03 1.22
CA TYR A 311 29.83 12.68 0.96
C TYR A 311 30.60 12.02 -0.18
N ARG A 312 30.77 10.70 -0.10
CA ARG A 312 31.29 9.85 -1.17
C ARG A 312 30.24 8.81 -1.56
N PHE A 313 29.89 8.77 -2.84
CA PHE A 313 28.90 7.85 -3.39
C PHE A 313 29.53 6.89 -4.38
N ALA A 314 29.19 5.61 -4.26
CA ALA A 314 29.41 4.63 -5.31
C ALA A 314 28.15 4.50 -6.18
N VAL A 315 28.29 4.59 -7.50
CA VAL A 315 27.15 4.54 -8.41
C VAL A 315 27.30 3.37 -9.37
N ALA A 316 26.33 2.45 -9.34
CA ALA A 316 26.28 1.32 -10.26
C ALA A 316 25.62 1.75 -11.58
N THR A 317 26.44 1.86 -12.63
CA THR A 317 25.99 2.29 -13.95
C THR A 317 26.68 1.50 -15.06
N LYS A 318 25.91 1.15 -16.09
CA LYS A 318 26.38 0.62 -17.38
C LYS A 318 26.51 1.74 -18.41
N SER A 319 25.58 2.69 -18.41
CA SER A 319 25.55 3.80 -19.39
C SER A 319 26.53 4.93 -19.07
N GLY A 320 26.94 5.08 -17.80
CA GLY A 320 27.68 6.25 -17.33
C GLY A 320 26.82 7.51 -17.21
N VAL A 321 25.50 7.40 -17.41
CA VAL A 321 24.54 8.51 -17.40
C VAL A 321 23.47 8.31 -16.33
N ASN A 322 22.97 7.07 -16.16
CA ASN A 322 21.90 6.73 -15.23
C ASN A 322 22.35 5.69 -14.20
N VAL A 323 21.69 5.68 -13.05
CA VAL A 323 21.76 4.57 -12.08
C VAL A 323 20.95 3.40 -12.64
N ASP A 324 21.59 2.54 -13.42
CA ASP A 324 20.92 1.53 -14.26
C ASP A 324 21.53 0.12 -14.13
N ALA A 325 22.49 -0.06 -13.23
CA ALA A 325 23.11 -1.36 -13.00
C ALA A 325 22.62 -2.02 -11.71
N HIS A 326 22.40 -3.33 -11.80
CA HIS A 326 22.15 -4.20 -10.66
C HIS A 326 23.45 -4.44 -9.87
N PHE A 327 23.38 -4.39 -8.54
CA PHE A 327 24.55 -4.50 -7.66
C PHE A 327 25.40 -5.75 -7.93
N GLY A 328 24.79 -6.95 -7.94
CA GLY A 328 25.53 -8.21 -8.17
C GLY A 328 26.08 -8.42 -9.59
N HIS A 329 25.68 -7.58 -10.56
CA HIS A 329 26.10 -7.68 -11.96
C HIS A 329 26.97 -6.50 -12.39
N VAL A 330 27.36 -5.65 -11.43
CA VAL A 330 28.18 -4.48 -11.71
C VAL A 330 29.61 -4.92 -12.03
N SER A 331 30.15 -4.42 -13.13
CA SER A 331 31.57 -4.62 -13.49
C SER A 331 32.46 -3.49 -12.95
N GLN A 332 31.88 -2.31 -12.72
CA GLN A 332 32.56 -1.14 -12.17
C GLN A 332 31.59 -0.18 -11.46
N PHE A 333 32.07 0.46 -10.40
CA PHE A 333 31.37 1.60 -9.78
C PHE A 333 32.00 2.92 -10.22
N TYR A 334 31.16 3.93 -10.40
CA TYR A 334 31.58 5.31 -10.60
C TYR A 334 31.55 5.99 -9.24
N ILE A 335 32.69 6.49 -8.78
CA ILE A 335 32.83 7.08 -7.45
C ILE A 335 32.74 8.59 -7.57
N TYR A 336 31.77 9.17 -6.87
CA TYR A 336 31.54 10.60 -6.82
C TYR A 336 31.81 11.14 -5.43
N ASP A 337 32.59 12.22 -5.35
CA ASP A 337 32.63 13.03 -4.14
C ASP A 337 31.66 14.20 -4.29
N VAL A 338 31.05 14.56 -3.17
CA VAL A 338 30.23 15.76 -3.06
C VAL A 338 30.79 16.62 -1.95
N VAL A 339 31.26 17.80 -2.31
CA VAL A 339 31.77 18.81 -1.39
C VAL A 339 30.98 20.09 -1.66
N ASN A 340 30.34 20.67 -0.63
CA ASN A 340 29.55 21.90 -0.76
C ASN A 340 28.50 21.82 -1.89
N LYS A 341 27.80 20.68 -1.99
CA LYS A 341 26.79 20.35 -3.01
C LYS A 341 27.29 20.27 -4.46
N LYS A 342 28.60 20.39 -4.70
CA LYS A 342 29.21 20.18 -6.01
C LYS A 342 29.52 18.69 -6.19
N ILE A 343 28.98 18.08 -7.23
CA ILE A 343 29.14 16.65 -7.55
C ILE A 343 30.31 16.50 -8.51
N GLU A 344 31.34 15.75 -8.13
CA GLU A 344 32.53 15.51 -8.96
C GLU A 344 32.80 14.01 -9.10
N LEU A 345 32.91 13.52 -10.34
CA LEU A 345 33.37 12.16 -10.60
C LEU A 345 34.86 12.08 -10.25
N LYS A 346 35.21 11.23 -9.28
CA LYS A 346 36.58 11.06 -8.82
C LYS A 346 37.30 9.98 -9.62
N GLU A 347 36.67 8.82 -9.74
CA GLU A 347 37.30 7.64 -10.34
C GLU A 347 36.26 6.59 -10.72
N LYS A 348 36.72 5.55 -11.43
CA LYS A 348 35.94 4.33 -11.71
C LYS A 348 36.66 3.14 -11.11
N ARG A 349 35.98 2.36 -10.28
CA ARG A 349 36.55 1.18 -9.61
C ARG A 349 36.03 -0.08 -10.29
N ILE A 350 36.93 -0.82 -10.93
CA ILE A 350 36.63 -2.09 -11.62
C ILE A 350 36.75 -3.24 -10.62
N ILE A 351 35.70 -4.03 -10.47
CA ILE A 351 35.61 -5.09 -9.44
C ILE A 351 36.71 -6.15 -9.59
N ASN A 352 37.09 -6.51 -10.83
CA ASN A 352 38.06 -7.57 -11.10
C ASN A 352 39.52 -7.25 -10.72
N LYS A 353 39.87 -5.99 -10.40
CA LYS A 353 41.24 -5.58 -10.05
C LYS A 353 41.58 -5.70 -8.56
N TYR A 354 40.60 -5.99 -7.69
CA TYR A 354 40.80 -6.08 -6.24
C TYR A 354 41.09 -7.52 -5.75
N CYS A 355 41.50 -8.40 -6.67
CA CYS A 355 41.89 -9.78 -6.37
C CYS A 355 43.27 -9.77 -5.69
N GLY A 356 43.26 -9.87 -4.36
CA GLY A 356 44.48 -10.04 -3.57
C GLY A 356 44.93 -11.49 -3.63
N GLY A 357 45.81 -11.81 -4.57
CA GLY A 357 46.65 -13.01 -4.55
C GLY A 357 46.02 -14.29 -5.08
N ILE A 358 46.87 -15.10 -5.72
CA ILE A 358 46.54 -16.35 -6.41
C ILE A 358 46.23 -17.44 -5.40
N SER A 359 44.95 -17.77 -5.27
CA SER A 359 44.49 -19.14 -5.00
C SER A 359 43.03 -19.22 -5.42
N GLU A 360 42.72 -20.28 -6.15
CA GLU A 360 41.46 -20.59 -6.84
C GLU A 360 40.20 -20.21 -6.04
N CYS A 361 39.30 -19.46 -6.68
CA CYS A 361 38.02 -19.05 -6.11
C CYS A 361 36.89 -19.33 -7.12
N ASP A 362 36.39 -20.56 -7.11
CA ASP A 362 35.07 -20.90 -7.64
C ASP A 362 34.02 -20.64 -6.54
N GLY A 363 33.35 -19.48 -6.58
CA GLY A 363 32.31 -19.16 -5.61
C GLY A 363 31.59 -17.83 -5.86
N HIS A 364 30.26 -17.83 -5.78
CA HIS A 364 29.40 -16.64 -5.86
C HIS A 364 29.64 -15.67 -4.69
N ASP A 365 30.15 -16.18 -3.56
CA ASP A 365 30.44 -15.46 -2.32
C ASP A 365 31.68 -14.56 -2.41
N ASP A 366 32.67 -14.95 -3.21
CA ASP A 366 33.90 -14.16 -3.41
C ASP A 366 33.63 -12.87 -4.19
N LYS A 367 32.63 -12.89 -5.09
CA LYS A 367 32.27 -11.72 -5.91
C LYS A 367 31.60 -10.63 -5.07
N ILE A 368 30.69 -10.99 -4.17
CA ILE A 368 30.01 -10.02 -3.29
C ILE A 368 31.02 -9.39 -2.34
N SER A 369 31.92 -10.20 -1.78
CA SER A 369 33.00 -9.73 -0.90
C SER A 369 33.91 -8.71 -1.61
N ASN A 370 34.27 -8.95 -2.87
CA ASN A 370 35.07 -8.02 -3.68
C ASN A 370 34.33 -6.72 -4.00
N ILE A 371 33.03 -6.81 -4.29
CA ILE A 371 32.19 -5.62 -4.48
C ILE A 371 32.17 -4.78 -3.20
N LEU A 372 31.96 -5.39 -2.04
CA LEU A 372 31.90 -4.67 -0.76
C LEU A 372 33.22 -3.95 -0.44
N LYS A 373 34.36 -4.63 -0.62
CA LYS A 373 35.69 -4.01 -0.45
C LYS A 373 35.87 -2.80 -1.38
N SER A 374 35.36 -2.88 -2.61
CA SER A 374 35.55 -1.80 -3.59
C SER A 374 34.81 -0.50 -3.26
N ILE A 375 33.87 -0.50 -2.31
CA ILE A 375 33.03 0.66 -1.97
C ILE A 375 32.97 0.94 -0.47
N GLU A 376 33.87 0.36 0.34
CA GLU A 376 33.78 0.43 1.79
C GLU A 376 34.02 1.83 2.40
N ASP A 377 34.69 2.70 1.66
CA ASP A 377 34.93 4.11 2.00
C ASP A 377 33.79 5.05 1.56
N CYS A 378 32.74 4.51 0.91
CA CYS A 378 31.60 5.29 0.45
C CYS A 378 30.55 5.42 1.55
N ASN A 379 29.98 6.60 1.70
CA ASN A 379 28.86 6.81 2.62
C ASN A 379 27.59 6.11 2.14
N ALA A 380 27.43 5.99 0.82
CA ALA A 380 26.27 5.33 0.24
C ALA A 380 26.57 4.77 -1.16
N VAL A 381 25.73 3.82 -1.57
CA VAL A 381 25.73 3.25 -2.92
C VAL A 381 24.37 3.42 -3.59
N LEU A 382 24.38 3.89 -4.84
CA LEU A 382 23.21 4.08 -5.69
C LEU A 382 23.17 2.96 -6.72
N VAL A 383 22.08 2.20 -6.74
CA VAL A 383 21.92 1.04 -7.62
C VAL A 383 20.50 0.96 -8.18
N LEU A 384 20.33 0.28 -9.31
CA LEU A 384 18.99 0.01 -9.84
C LEU A 384 18.23 -0.98 -8.94
N ARG A 385 18.93 -2.05 -8.55
CA ARG A 385 18.43 -3.14 -7.70
C ARG A 385 19.58 -3.83 -6.97
N ILE A 386 19.29 -4.38 -5.80
CA ILE A 386 20.20 -5.19 -4.99
C ILE A 386 19.44 -6.36 -4.33
N GLY A 387 20.10 -7.51 -4.19
CA GLY A 387 19.55 -8.65 -3.44
C GLY A 387 19.58 -8.42 -1.93
N PHE A 388 18.81 -9.20 -1.19
CA PHE A 388 18.66 -9.04 0.27
C PHE A 388 19.98 -9.22 1.04
N GLU A 389 20.74 -10.25 0.71
CA GLU A 389 22.01 -10.57 1.37
C GLU A 389 23.06 -9.45 1.25
N PRO A 390 23.44 -8.94 0.06
CA PRO A 390 24.37 -7.82 -0.04
C PRO A 390 23.81 -6.50 0.53
N LEU A 391 22.48 -6.32 0.55
CA LEU A 391 21.84 -5.17 1.20
C LEU A 391 22.06 -5.19 2.72
N ALA A 392 21.91 -6.35 3.36
CA ALA A 392 22.16 -6.51 4.80
C ALA A 392 23.63 -6.23 5.14
N MET A 393 24.57 -6.78 4.37
CA MET A 393 26.02 -6.59 4.59
C MET A 393 26.47 -5.13 4.44
N LEU A 394 25.91 -4.37 3.50
CA LEU A 394 26.20 -2.94 3.35
C LEU A 394 25.67 -2.13 4.52
N HIS A 395 24.47 -2.47 4.99
CA HIS A 395 23.87 -1.82 6.14
C HIS A 395 24.71 -2.01 7.42
N GLU A 396 25.23 -3.22 7.66
CA GLU A 396 26.15 -3.50 8.77
C GLU A 396 27.44 -2.69 8.71
N LYS A 397 27.95 -2.42 7.50
CA LYS A 397 29.13 -1.56 7.27
C LYS A 397 28.82 -0.06 7.33
N GLY A 398 27.58 0.33 7.61
CA GLY A 398 27.15 1.74 7.67
C GLY A 398 27.03 2.41 6.29
N ILE A 399 27.02 1.63 5.21
CA ILE A 399 26.90 2.14 3.84
C ILE A 399 25.42 2.14 3.47
N LYS A 400 24.84 3.33 3.30
CA LYS A 400 23.42 3.47 2.93
C LYS A 400 23.19 3.02 1.49
N VAL A 401 22.09 2.31 1.25
CA VAL A 401 21.77 1.79 -0.10
C VAL A 401 20.52 2.46 -0.63
N PHE A 402 20.62 3.01 -1.84
CA PHE A 402 19.50 3.64 -2.52
C PHE A 402 19.18 2.90 -3.82
N GLN A 403 18.02 2.23 -3.85
CA GLN A 403 17.48 1.59 -5.05
C GLN A 403 16.66 2.60 -5.86
N MET A 404 17.14 2.99 -7.04
CA MET A 404 16.52 4.05 -7.84
C MET A 404 16.90 3.95 -9.32
N TYR A 405 16.08 4.58 -10.18
CA TYR A 405 16.37 4.78 -11.60
C TYR A 405 16.25 6.26 -11.95
N PHE A 406 17.37 6.99 -11.85
CA PHE A 406 17.51 8.41 -12.18
C PHE A 406 18.81 8.64 -12.93
N SER A 407 18.99 9.83 -13.50
CA SER A 407 20.33 10.27 -13.89
C SER A 407 21.25 10.32 -12.67
N ILE A 408 22.54 10.11 -12.87
CA ILE A 408 23.51 10.03 -11.76
C ILE A 408 23.46 11.30 -10.90
N GLU A 409 23.39 12.47 -11.53
CA GLU A 409 23.33 13.76 -10.83
C GLU A 409 22.04 13.89 -9.98
N GLN A 410 20.89 13.53 -10.52
CA GLN A 410 19.61 13.56 -9.79
C GLN A 410 19.60 12.54 -8.65
N GLY A 411 20.16 11.35 -8.89
CA GLY A 411 20.27 10.30 -7.88
C GLY A 411 21.11 10.75 -6.70
N ILE A 412 22.28 11.35 -6.96
CA ILE A 412 23.18 11.86 -5.91
C ILE A 412 22.52 13.00 -5.13
N LYS A 413 21.88 13.98 -5.79
CA LYS A 413 21.17 15.06 -5.09
C LYS A 413 20.09 14.52 -4.16
N LYS A 414 19.29 13.56 -4.64
CA LYS A 414 18.24 12.94 -3.85
C LYS A 414 18.79 12.10 -2.70
N ALA A 415 19.92 11.41 -2.89
CA ALA A 415 20.59 10.67 -1.84
C ALA A 415 21.11 11.59 -0.73
N ILE A 416 21.67 12.77 -1.07
CA ILE A 416 22.10 13.78 -0.09
C ILE A 416 20.91 14.27 0.73
N GLU A 417 19.79 14.62 0.09
CA GLU A 417 18.58 15.07 0.79
C GLU A 417 18.05 14.03 1.79
N LEU A 418 18.24 12.75 1.51
CA LEU A 418 17.85 11.65 2.41
C LEU A 418 18.87 11.48 3.54
N LEU A 419 20.17 11.59 3.25
CA LEU A 419 21.23 11.51 4.26
C LEU A 419 21.20 12.67 5.26
N GLU A 420 20.91 13.90 4.79
CA GLU A 420 20.80 15.10 5.64
C GLU A 420 19.52 15.11 6.50
N LYS A 421 18.50 14.32 6.15
CA LYS A 421 17.29 14.13 6.99
C LYS A 421 17.48 13.06 8.07
N ASP A 422 18.40 12.14 7.84
CA ASP A 422 18.75 11.05 8.76
C ASP A 422 19.89 11.44 9.74
N SER A 423 20.51 12.62 9.56
CA SER A 423 21.60 13.18 10.41
C SER A 423 21.05 14.21 11.38
#